data_AF-A0A3Q2YN41-F1
#
_entry.id   AF-A0A3Q2YN41-F1
#
_cell.length_a   1.000
_cell.length_b   1.000
_cell.length_c   1.000
_cell.angle_alpha   90.00
_cell.angle_beta   90.00
_cell.angle_gamma   90.00
#
_symmetry.space_group_name_H-M   'P 1'
#
loop_
_entity.id
_entity.type
_entity.pdbx_description
1 polymer ?
#
loop_
_entity_poly.entity_id
_entity_poly.type
_entity_poly.pdbx_seq_one_letter_code
_entity_poly.pdbx_strand_id
1 'polypeptide(L)'
;MPASKNVQGGKAFGLLKEQQRQKLEEVNQEFLEDQKYRDEDDLAEKLEGFKNKYAEFDLNDQGEIDLMGLKRMMEKLGVPKTHLELKKMIVEVTGGASSNSIDYRDFVKMMLGKRSAVLKLVLLFEDKANGAAPCKPDGPPPKRDIASLP
;
A
#
# COMPACT_ATOMS: atom_id res chain seq x y z
N MET A 1 -24.05 -21.97 -6.18
CA MET A 1 -22.99 -21.80 -7.20
C MET A 1 -21.93 -20.89 -6.61
N PRO A 2 -20.69 -21.33 -6.35
CA PRO A 2 -19.66 -20.44 -5.83
C PRO A 2 -19.19 -19.49 -6.94
N ALA A 3 -19.15 -18.19 -6.62
CA ALA A 3 -18.71 -17.14 -7.53
C ALA A 3 -17.26 -17.38 -7.97
N SER A 4 -17.05 -17.54 -9.27
CA SER A 4 -15.73 -17.69 -9.88
C SER A 4 -14.93 -16.40 -9.66
N LYS A 5 -14.03 -16.42 -8.68
CA LYS A 5 -12.97 -15.41 -8.54
C LYS A 5 -12.03 -15.56 -9.74
N ASN A 6 -12.31 -14.83 -10.82
CA ASN A 6 -11.47 -14.80 -12.00
C ASN A 6 -10.24 -13.93 -11.71
N VAL A 7 -9.17 -14.57 -11.25
CA VAL A 7 -7.87 -13.93 -10.97
C VAL A 7 -7.14 -13.70 -12.30
N GLN A 8 -7.09 -12.44 -12.73
CA GLN A 8 -6.37 -11.97 -13.92
C GLN A 8 -4.85 -11.94 -13.70
N GLY A 9 -4.30 -13.02 -13.18
CA GLY A 9 -2.86 -13.23 -12.99
C GLY A 9 -2.55 -14.69 -13.27
N GLY A 10 -1.64 -14.95 -14.20
CA GLY A 10 -1.17 -16.32 -14.43
C GLY A 10 -0.63 -16.95 -13.13
N LYS A 11 -0.51 -18.28 -13.08
CA LYS A 11 -0.06 -19.03 -11.88
C LYS A 11 1.20 -18.44 -11.22
N ALA A 12 2.15 -17.96 -12.02
CA ALA A 12 3.37 -17.31 -11.56
C ALA A 12 3.13 -15.98 -10.83
N PHE A 13 2.22 -15.14 -11.35
CA PHE A 13 1.86 -13.87 -10.72
C PHE A 13 1.17 -14.08 -9.36
N GLY A 14 0.26 -15.07 -9.29
CA GLY A 14 -0.37 -15.45 -8.03
C GLY A 14 0.64 -15.90 -6.97
N LEU A 15 1.61 -16.75 -7.36
CA LEU A 15 2.67 -17.20 -6.47
C LEU A 15 3.57 -16.04 -5.99
N LEU A 16 3.91 -15.10 -6.88
CA LEU A 16 4.70 -13.92 -6.53
C LEU A 16 3.98 -13.04 -5.51
N LYS A 17 2.68 -12.78 -5.71
CA LYS A 17 1.86 -12.00 -4.76
C LYS A 17 1.70 -12.69 -3.42
N GLU A 18 1.60 -14.01 -3.42
CA GLU A 18 1.57 -14.80 -2.18
C GLU A 18 2.90 -14.70 -1.42
N GLN A 19 4.04 -14.82 -2.11
CA GLN A 19 5.36 -14.62 -1.48
C GLN A 19 5.53 -13.20 -0.92
N GLN A 20 5.08 -12.17 -1.63
CA GLN A 20 5.08 -10.80 -1.13
C GLN A 20 4.24 -10.71 0.15
N ARG A 21 3.02 -11.25 0.16
CA ARG A 21 2.16 -11.28 1.36
C ARG A 21 2.80 -11.99 2.54
N GLN A 22 3.46 -13.12 2.31
CA GLN A 22 4.17 -13.85 3.36
C GLN A 22 5.30 -13.03 3.98
N LYS A 23 6.08 -12.30 3.17
CA LYS A 23 7.11 -11.39 3.71
C LYS A 23 6.53 -10.27 4.56
N LEU A 24 5.38 -9.72 4.18
CA LEU A 24 4.70 -8.71 5.01
C LEU A 24 4.15 -9.32 6.31
N GLU A 25 3.68 -10.58 6.25
CA GLU A 25 3.24 -11.34 7.43
C GLU A 25 4.39 -11.58 8.41
N GLU A 26 5.56 -12.00 7.91
CA GLU A 26 6.76 -12.19 8.74
C GLU A 26 7.12 -10.92 9.50
N VAL A 27 7.08 -9.77 8.82
CA VAL A 27 7.29 -8.48 9.47
C VAL A 27 6.21 -8.20 10.52
N ASN A 28 4.93 -8.47 10.24
CA ASN A 28 3.86 -8.30 11.22
C ASN A 28 4.10 -9.14 12.49
N GLN A 29 4.53 -10.40 12.35
CA GLN A 29 4.86 -11.26 13.49
C GLN A 29 5.97 -10.66 14.35
N GLU A 30 7.01 -10.09 13.73
CA GLU A 30 8.07 -9.41 14.48
C GLU A 30 7.55 -8.20 15.27
N PHE A 31 6.62 -7.41 14.71
CA PHE A 31 6.01 -6.29 15.42
C PHE A 31 5.10 -6.76 16.58
N LEU A 32 4.45 -7.92 16.46
CA LEU A 32 3.64 -8.51 17.52
C LEU A 32 4.48 -9.03 18.69
N GLU A 33 5.69 -9.52 18.41
CA GLU A 33 6.62 -10.03 19.43
C GLU A 33 7.48 -8.94 20.09
N ASP A 34 7.62 -7.78 19.44
CA ASP A 34 8.43 -6.67 19.94
C ASP A 34 7.79 -6.02 21.20
N GLN A 35 8.53 -6.08 22.31
CA GLN A 35 8.14 -5.50 23.61
C GLN A 35 7.73 -4.02 23.50
N LYS A 36 8.28 -3.29 22.52
CA LYS A 36 7.98 -1.87 22.30
C LYS A 36 6.50 -1.60 21.98
N TYR A 37 5.80 -2.52 21.33
CA TYR A 37 4.41 -2.34 20.89
C TYR A 37 3.41 -3.15 21.72
N ARG A 38 3.84 -3.75 22.84
CA ARG A 38 2.99 -4.57 23.71
C ARG A 38 1.74 -3.84 24.22
N ASP A 39 1.85 -2.54 24.43
CA ASP A 39 0.78 -1.69 24.95
C ASP A 39 -0.07 -1.05 23.83
N GLU A 40 0.19 -1.36 22.55
CA GLU A 40 -0.64 -0.89 21.45
C GLU A 40 -1.93 -1.70 21.37
N ASP A 41 -3.07 -1.05 21.63
CA ASP A 41 -4.39 -1.66 21.47
C ASP A 41 -4.62 -2.12 20.03
N ASP A 42 -5.27 -3.27 19.86
CA ASP A 42 -5.66 -3.85 18.57
C ASP A 42 -4.50 -3.96 17.56
N LEU A 43 -3.26 -4.16 18.04
CA LEU A 43 -2.06 -4.18 17.21
C LEU A 43 -2.17 -5.16 16.03
N ALA A 44 -2.68 -6.37 16.27
CA ALA A 44 -2.86 -7.38 15.23
C ALA A 44 -3.80 -6.90 14.11
N GLU A 45 -4.94 -6.30 14.46
CA GLU A 45 -5.89 -5.75 13.47
C GLU A 45 -5.30 -4.56 12.71
N LYS A 46 -4.57 -3.68 13.42
CA LYS A 46 -3.85 -2.55 12.80
C LYS A 46 -2.82 -3.03 11.80
N LEU A 47 -1.99 -4.03 12.17
CA LEU A 47 -0.96 -4.60 11.31
C LEU A 47 -1.55 -5.28 10.07
N GLU A 48 -2.70 -5.96 10.19
CA GLU A 48 -3.44 -6.47 9.04
C GLU A 48 -3.94 -5.35 8.12
N GLY A 49 -4.46 -4.27 8.69
CA GLY A 49 -4.85 -3.07 7.95
C GLY A 49 -3.68 -2.46 7.18
N PHE A 50 -2.53 -2.29 7.84
CA PHE A 50 -1.32 -1.73 7.22
C PHE A 50 -0.77 -2.63 6.12
N LYS A 51 -0.78 -3.96 6.32
CA LYS A 51 -0.37 -4.94 5.30
C LYS A 51 -1.22 -4.82 4.04
N ASN A 52 -2.54 -4.79 4.20
CA ASN A 52 -3.46 -4.66 3.08
C ASN A 52 -3.28 -3.32 2.36
N LYS A 53 -3.09 -2.23 3.10
CA LYS A 53 -2.89 -0.90 2.54
C LYS A 53 -1.56 -0.80 1.77
N TYR A 54 -0.49 -1.33 2.34
CA TYR A 54 0.82 -1.34 1.70
C TYR A 54 0.82 -2.17 0.41
N ALA A 55 0.19 -3.36 0.43
CA ALA A 55 0.05 -4.22 -0.74
C ALA A 55 -0.78 -3.60 -1.89
N GLU A 56 -1.62 -2.59 -1.60
CA GLU A 56 -2.35 -1.83 -2.62
C GLU A 56 -1.42 -0.91 -3.43
N PHE A 57 -0.31 -0.47 -2.84
CA PHE A 57 0.59 0.55 -3.40
C PHE A 57 1.98 0.04 -3.81
N ASP A 58 2.36 -1.17 -3.40
CA ASP A 58 3.54 -1.86 -3.93
C ASP A 58 3.29 -2.36 -5.36
N LEU A 59 3.53 -1.45 -6.32
CA LEU A 59 3.19 -1.60 -7.74
C LEU A 59 4.34 -2.11 -8.62
N ASN A 60 5.57 -2.16 -8.11
CA ASN A 60 6.75 -2.54 -8.89
C ASN A 60 7.22 -3.98 -8.63
N ASP A 61 6.48 -4.72 -7.81
CA ASP A 61 6.75 -6.09 -7.37
C ASP A 61 8.09 -6.29 -6.66
N GLN A 62 8.73 -5.19 -6.22
CA GLN A 62 9.99 -5.23 -5.47
C GLN A 62 9.78 -5.34 -3.96
N GLY A 63 8.55 -5.17 -3.46
CA GLY A 63 8.29 -5.18 -2.02
C GLY A 63 8.47 -3.80 -1.36
N GLU A 64 8.72 -2.75 -2.14
CA GLU A 64 9.07 -1.41 -1.66
C GLU A 64 8.31 -0.32 -2.41
N ILE A 65 7.87 0.70 -1.67
CA ILE A 65 7.24 1.88 -2.28
C ILE A 65 8.35 2.84 -2.71
N ASP A 66 8.71 2.76 -3.99
CA ASP A 66 9.60 3.73 -4.61
C ASP A 66 8.92 5.09 -4.86
N LEU A 67 9.70 6.06 -5.33
CA LEU A 67 9.19 7.40 -5.65
C LEU A 67 8.03 7.42 -6.66
N MET A 68 8.02 6.47 -7.60
CA MET A 68 6.98 6.36 -8.62
C MET A 68 5.70 5.75 -8.04
N GLY A 69 5.84 4.73 -7.18
CA GLY A 69 4.76 4.13 -6.40
C GLY A 69 4.11 5.16 -5.49
N LEU A 70 4.92 5.93 -4.75
CA LEU A 70 4.43 7.02 -3.91
C LEU A 70 3.70 8.10 -4.73
N LYS A 71 4.23 8.48 -5.90
CA LYS A 71 3.56 9.42 -6.81
C LYS A 71 2.17 8.92 -7.21
N ARG A 72 2.09 7.67 -7.69
CA ARG A 72 0.82 7.07 -8.13
C ARG A 72 -0.17 6.93 -6.98
N MET A 73 0.30 6.58 -5.78
CA MET A 73 -0.53 6.57 -4.58
C MET A 73 -1.13 7.95 -4.33
N MET A 74 -0.30 9.00 -4.29
CA MET A 74 -0.77 10.38 -4.06
C MET A 74 -1.78 10.85 -5.12
N GLU A 75 -1.57 10.51 -6.39
CA GLU A 75 -2.52 10.78 -7.48
C GLU A 75 -3.84 10.01 -7.31
N LYS A 76 -3.79 8.72 -6.94
CA LYS A 76 -4.98 7.88 -6.68
C LYS A 76 -5.81 8.41 -5.52
N LEU A 77 -5.15 8.94 -4.50
CA LEU A 77 -5.76 9.54 -3.31
C LEU A 77 -6.26 10.98 -3.55
N GLY A 78 -6.09 11.53 -4.76
CA GLY A 78 -6.54 12.88 -5.10
C GLY A 78 -5.70 13.99 -4.46
N VAL A 79 -4.51 13.67 -3.93
CA VAL A 79 -3.58 14.63 -3.31
C VAL A 79 -2.24 14.61 -4.06
N PRO A 80 -2.20 15.02 -5.35
CA PRO A 80 -0.95 14.99 -6.11
C PRO A 80 0.13 15.85 -5.45
N LYS A 81 1.37 15.37 -5.52
CA LYS A 81 2.55 16.02 -4.93
C LYS A 81 3.62 16.25 -5.99
N THR A 82 4.41 17.30 -5.81
CA THR A 82 5.61 17.54 -6.62
C THR A 82 6.69 16.50 -6.33
N HIS A 83 7.61 16.30 -7.28
CA HIS A 83 8.73 15.38 -7.11
C HIS A 83 9.58 15.68 -5.84
N LEU A 84 9.74 16.96 -5.50
CA LEU A 84 10.48 17.38 -4.31
C LEU A 84 9.74 17.03 -3.02
N GLU A 85 8.42 17.24 -2.98
CA GLU A 85 7.60 16.85 -1.83
C GLU A 85 7.62 15.32 -1.64
N LEU A 86 7.48 14.55 -2.72
CA LEU A 86 7.54 13.09 -2.66
C LEU A 86 8.88 12.60 -2.08
N LYS A 87 10.01 13.18 -2.52
CA LYS A 87 11.32 12.86 -1.94
C LYS A 87 11.39 13.19 -0.44
N LYS A 88 10.88 14.35 -0.02
CA LYS A 88 10.83 14.72 1.40
C LYS A 88 9.98 13.76 2.22
N MET A 89 8.86 13.30 1.66
CA MET A 89 7.98 12.33 2.32
C MET A 89 8.69 10.99 2.53
N ILE A 90 9.45 10.49 1.55
CA ILE A 90 10.24 9.26 1.72
C ILE A 90 11.25 9.42 2.85
N VAL A 91 12.02 10.50 2.84
CA VAL A 91 13.04 10.79 3.87
C VAL A 91 12.42 10.93 5.26
N GLU A 92 11.23 11.52 5.36
CA GLU A 92 10.49 11.64 6.62
C GLU A 92 10.11 10.27 7.19
N VAL A 93 9.66 9.34 6.34
CA VAL A 93 9.23 8.00 6.73
C VAL A 93 10.40 7.10 7.09
N THR A 94 11.50 7.18 6.33
CA THR A 94 12.69 6.33 6.51
C THR A 94 13.64 6.84 7.62
N GLY A 95 13.21 7.87 8.35
CA GLY A 95 13.99 8.44 9.46
C GLY A 95 15.27 9.14 9.02
N GLY A 96 15.32 9.67 7.80
CA GLY A 96 16.49 10.36 7.27
C GLY A 96 17.49 9.46 6.55
N ALA A 97 17.17 8.18 6.35
CA ALA A 97 18.00 7.29 5.55
C ALA A 97 18.07 7.80 4.10
N SER A 98 19.22 7.60 3.46
CA SER A 98 19.42 7.95 2.04
C SER A 98 18.73 6.96 1.08
N SER A 99 17.70 6.25 1.53
CA SER A 99 16.89 5.40 0.67
C SER A 99 15.99 6.25 -0.23
N ASN A 100 15.72 5.73 -1.43
CA ASN A 100 14.78 6.34 -2.38
C ASN A 100 13.43 5.61 -2.38
N SER A 101 13.21 4.77 -1.37
CA SER A 101 12.06 3.89 -1.22
C SER A 101 11.71 3.75 0.26
N ILE A 102 10.45 3.41 0.51
CA ILE A 102 9.89 3.09 1.82
C ILE A 102 9.68 1.58 1.84
N ASP A 103 10.33 0.89 2.78
CA ASP A 103 10.05 -0.51 3.06
C ASP A 103 8.84 -0.68 3.98
N TYR A 104 8.37 -1.91 4.14
CA TYR A 104 7.19 -2.17 4.96
C TYR A 104 7.43 -1.86 6.45
N ARG A 105 8.66 -2.04 6.96
CA ARG A 105 8.98 -1.76 8.37
C ARG A 105 8.90 -0.27 8.66
N ASP A 106 9.40 0.57 7.76
CA ASP A 106 9.33 2.02 7.83
C ASP A 106 7.88 2.49 7.76
N PHE A 107 7.08 1.88 6.89
CA PHE A 107 5.65 2.14 6.81
C PHE A 107 4.92 1.83 8.13
N VAL A 108 5.13 0.65 8.72
CA VAL A 108 4.51 0.29 10.00
C VAL A 108 4.98 1.20 11.13
N LYS A 109 6.28 1.51 11.21
CA LYS A 109 6.83 2.45 12.20
C LYS A 109 6.22 3.84 12.06
N MET A 110 6.00 4.31 10.84
CA MET A 110 5.30 5.56 10.58
C MET A 110 3.86 5.48 11.11
N MET A 111 3.11 4.42 10.79
CA MET A 111 1.71 4.29 11.18
C MET A 111 1.51 4.15 12.69
N LEU A 112 2.34 3.36 13.39
CA LEU A 112 2.30 3.23 14.85
C LEU A 112 2.97 4.40 15.59
N GLY A 113 3.89 5.11 14.94
CA GLY A 113 4.67 6.17 15.56
C GLY A 113 3.85 7.39 15.97
N LYS A 114 4.26 8.05 17.05
CA LYS A 114 3.66 9.33 17.52
C LYS A 114 3.96 10.51 16.59
N ARG A 115 4.99 10.39 15.74
CA ARG A 115 5.35 11.44 14.77
C ARG A 115 4.29 11.50 13.67
N SER A 116 3.88 12.71 13.33
CA SER A 116 3.03 12.94 12.17
C SER A 116 3.90 13.04 10.94
N ALA A 117 3.70 12.14 9.98
CA ALA A 117 4.25 12.24 8.64
C ALA A 117 3.16 12.67 7.66
N VAL A 118 3.53 13.39 6.60
CA VAL A 118 2.54 13.83 5.59
C VAL A 118 1.80 12.62 5.01
N LEU A 119 2.52 11.52 4.74
CA LEU A 119 1.94 10.29 4.21
C LEU A 119 0.92 9.68 5.19
N LYS A 120 1.25 9.61 6.48
CA LYS A 120 0.34 9.12 7.53
C LYS A 120 -0.96 9.93 7.57
N LEU A 121 -0.86 11.25 7.50
CA LEU A 121 -2.04 12.12 7.51
C LEU A 121 -2.94 11.81 6.31
N VAL A 122 -2.37 11.76 5.10
CA VAL A 122 -3.14 11.48 3.88
C VAL A 122 -3.91 10.14 4.00
N LEU A 123 -3.26 9.09 4.50
CA LEU A 123 -3.88 7.76 4.67
C LEU A 123 -4.98 7.77 5.74
N LEU A 124 -4.80 8.47 6.86
CA LEU A 124 -5.82 8.57 7.90
C LEU A 124 -7.07 9.34 7.47
N PHE A 125 -6.95 10.29 6.53
CA PHE A 125 -8.07 11.06 6.01
C PHE A 125 -8.78 10.38 4.84
N GLU A 126 -8.16 9.37 4.22
CA GLU A 126 -8.77 8.56 3.15
C GLU A 126 -10.00 7.80 3.67
N ASP A 127 -9.89 7.13 4.83
CA ASP A 127 -10.98 6.35 5.44
C ASP A 127 -12.20 7.20 5.80
N LYS A 128 -12.00 8.51 6.05
CA LYS A 128 -13.09 9.46 6.34
C LYS A 128 -13.73 10.06 5.08
N ALA A 129 -13.00 10.15 3.97
CA ALA A 129 -13.47 10.78 2.73
C ALA A 129 -14.13 9.78 1.76
N ASN A 130 -13.78 8.49 1.83
CA ASN A 130 -14.30 7.45 0.92
C ASN A 130 -15.74 6.98 1.21
N GLY A 131 -16.49 7.67 2.07
CA GLY A 131 -17.94 7.50 2.17
C GLY A 131 -18.74 7.97 0.94
N ALA A 132 -18.10 8.49 -0.12
CA ALA A 132 -18.80 9.14 -1.23
C ALA A 132 -18.21 8.95 -2.64
N ALA A 133 -17.33 7.98 -2.89
CA ALA A 133 -16.88 7.66 -4.25
C ALA A 133 -17.28 6.22 -4.65
N PRO A 134 -18.14 6.01 -5.65
CA PRO A 134 -18.33 4.68 -6.21
C PRO A 134 -16.99 4.26 -6.81
N CYS A 135 -16.41 3.21 -6.22
CA CYS A 135 -15.27 2.49 -6.77
C CYS A 135 -15.55 2.27 -8.26
N LYS A 136 -14.68 2.79 -9.14
CA LYS A 136 -14.78 2.48 -10.56
C LYS A 136 -14.85 0.95 -10.67
N PRO A 137 -15.77 0.38 -11.46
CA PRO A 137 -15.95 -1.06 -11.47
C PRO A 137 -14.61 -1.70 -11.88
N ASP A 138 -13.99 -2.40 -10.93
CA ASP A 138 -12.87 -3.28 -11.22
C ASP A 138 -13.37 -4.40 -12.13
N GLY A 139 -12.99 -4.31 -13.40
CA GLY A 139 -13.33 -5.27 -14.43
C GLY A 139 -12.32 -5.19 -15.57
N PRO A 140 -12.06 -6.28 -16.30
CA PRO A 140 -11.24 -6.23 -17.49
C PRO A 140 -11.78 -5.13 -18.42
N PRO A 141 -10.91 -4.33 -19.05
CA PRO A 141 -11.33 -3.42 -20.10
C PRO A 141 -12.23 -4.18 -21.08
N PRO A 142 -13.37 -3.61 -21.51
CA PRO A 142 -14.23 -4.25 -22.49
C PRO A 142 -13.38 -4.73 -23.65
N LYS A 143 -13.55 -6.00 -24.03
CA LYS A 143 -12.82 -6.57 -25.17
C LYS A 143 -13.13 -5.66 -26.37
N ARG A 144 -12.09 -5.05 -26.92
CA ARG A 144 -12.20 -4.32 -28.19
C ARG A 144 -12.41 -5.38 -29.26
N ASP A 145 -13.65 -5.59 -29.66
CA ASP A 145 -13.92 -6.40 -30.84
C ASP A 145 -13.40 -5.67 -32.09
N ILE A 146 -13.09 -6.46 -33.11
CA ILE A 146 -12.59 -6.02 -34.43
C ILE A 146 -13.56 -5.02 -35.10
N ALA A 147 -14.82 -5.00 -34.66
CA ALA A 147 -15.84 -4.04 -35.07
C ALA A 147 -15.66 -2.63 -34.46
N SER A 148 -14.73 -2.45 -33.51
CA SER A 148 -14.50 -1.21 -32.76
C SER A 148 -13.21 -0.48 -33.16
N LEU A 149 -12.66 -0.81 -34.34
CA LEU A 149 -11.55 -0.09 -34.96
C LEU A 149 -12.10 0.79 -36.10
N PRO A 150 -11.64 2.05 -36.23
CA PRO A 150 -12.00 2.91 -37.35
C PRO A 150 -11.44 2.40 -38.68
#